data_AF-A0A9E3DZK3-F1
#
_entry.id   AF-A0A9E3DZK3-F1
#
_cell.length_a   1.000
_cell.length_b   1.000
_cell.length_c   1.000
_cell.angle_alpha   90.00
_cell.angle_beta   90.00
_cell.angle_gamma   90.00
#
_symmetry.space_group_name_H-M   'P 1'
#
loop_
_entity.id
_entity.type
_entity.pdbx_description
1 polymer ?
#
loop_
_entity_poly.entity_id
_entity_poly.type
_entity_poly.pdbx_seq_one_letter_code
_entity_poly.pdbx_strand_id
1 'polypeptide(L)'
;MRSIRTTHFLIADGRVRPRFPRGRISNELADHIAAELAPLGLVPDGRAFEQIFVDAVLAADPDPVRAWGAFYANTLPRLRRPDRGGTGSIATFARIYAHARSLIRGTVIADVGCCFGFLPLLLAETDPRLRVIGTDLLPAAAALASRICLAEGSRARFAAADVLALPFADQAVDTVLAVHVLEHLPAAASAAALAQLRRVARLRVVIAVPLEELPDPTFGHVQAFSLPALAALGDAPGWAPTVHAADGGWLMLDRRRAGRPARSGRQPLS
;
A
#
# COMPACT_ATOMS: atom_id res chain seq x y z
N MET A 1 -18.48 33.92 1.32
CA MET A 1 -18.74 32.64 2.02
C MET A 1 -18.23 32.77 3.45
N ARG A 2 -18.91 32.19 4.45
CA ARG A 2 -18.38 32.14 5.83
C ARG A 2 -17.19 31.19 5.87
N SER A 3 -16.07 31.61 6.47
CA SER A 3 -14.93 30.73 6.71
C SER A 3 -15.26 29.73 7.83
N ILE A 4 -14.96 28.46 7.63
CA ILE A 4 -15.05 27.43 8.66
C ILE A 4 -13.63 27.15 9.18
N ARG A 5 -13.47 27.07 10.49
CA ARG A 5 -12.19 26.79 11.14
C ARG A 5 -12.34 25.56 12.00
N THR A 6 -11.51 24.55 11.74
CA THR A 6 -11.37 23.36 12.56
C THR A 6 -10.03 23.41 13.29
N THR A 7 -9.68 22.35 14.03
CA THR A 7 -8.39 22.27 14.73
C THR A 7 -7.24 22.39 13.75
N HIS A 8 -7.26 21.58 12.68
CA HIS A 8 -6.15 21.45 11.73
C HIS A 8 -6.39 22.15 10.39
N PHE A 9 -7.58 22.68 10.11
CA PHE A 9 -7.89 23.29 8.80
C PHE A 9 -8.57 24.66 8.92
N LEU A 10 -8.35 25.48 7.89
CA LEU A 10 -9.13 26.66 7.57
C LEU A 10 -9.79 26.42 6.20
N ILE A 11 -11.11 26.46 6.16
CA ILE A 11 -11.90 26.36 4.92
C ILE A 11 -12.40 27.76 4.60
N ALA A 12 -11.86 28.35 3.53
CA ALA A 12 -12.22 29.68 3.07
C ALA A 12 -12.16 29.72 1.55
N ASP A 13 -13.12 30.41 0.91
CA ASP A 13 -13.17 30.60 -0.54
C ASP A 13 -13.10 29.29 -1.34
N GLY A 14 -13.76 28.24 -0.83
CA GLY A 14 -13.76 26.91 -1.44
C GLY A 14 -12.44 26.15 -1.33
N ARG A 15 -11.46 26.65 -0.58
CA ARG A 15 -10.15 26.02 -0.39
C ARG A 15 -9.97 25.53 1.04
N VAL A 16 -9.41 24.32 1.16
CA VAL A 16 -8.94 23.77 2.42
C VAL A 16 -7.47 24.16 2.59
N ARG A 17 -7.15 24.85 3.69
CA ARG A 17 -5.77 25.21 4.04
C ARG A 17 -5.37 24.51 5.35
N PRO A 18 -4.25 23.80 5.38
CA PRO A 18 -3.75 23.19 6.62
C PRO A 18 -3.32 24.28 7.61
N ARG A 19 -3.42 23.95 8.90
CA ARG A 19 -3.02 24.81 10.02
C ARG A 19 -2.02 24.13 10.95
N PHE A 20 -1.28 23.14 10.43
CA PHE A 20 -0.20 22.50 11.18
C PHE A 20 0.93 23.50 11.46
N PRO A 21 1.63 23.39 12.61
CA PRO A 21 2.87 24.14 12.81
C PRO A 21 3.86 23.85 11.68
N ARG A 22 4.67 24.85 11.31
CA ARG A 22 5.62 24.73 10.20
C ARG A 22 6.51 23.50 10.36
N GLY A 23 6.60 22.69 9.31
CA GLY A 23 7.41 21.48 9.30
C GLY A 23 6.91 20.34 10.18
N ARG A 24 5.63 20.34 10.61
CA ARG A 24 5.03 19.25 11.42
C ARG A 24 4.04 18.36 10.66
N ILE A 25 3.82 18.61 9.37
CA ILE A 25 2.93 17.79 8.56
C ILE A 25 3.48 16.36 8.44
N SER A 26 2.61 15.36 8.53
CA SER A 26 2.95 13.93 8.47
C SER A 26 1.75 13.15 7.93
N ASN A 27 1.89 11.83 7.77
CA ASN A 27 0.82 10.98 7.27
C ASN A 27 -0.44 10.89 8.18
N GLU A 28 -0.37 11.35 9.44
CA GLU A 28 -1.57 11.58 10.28
C GLU A 28 -2.54 12.62 9.66
N LEU A 29 -2.09 13.35 8.64
CA LEU A 29 -2.95 14.18 7.81
C LEU A 29 -4.18 13.41 7.31
N ALA A 30 -4.04 12.11 7.00
CA ALA A 30 -5.15 11.27 6.62
C ALA A 30 -6.25 11.23 7.69
N ASP A 31 -5.87 11.00 8.95
CA ASP A 31 -6.80 10.96 10.07
C ASP A 31 -7.45 12.32 10.32
N HIS A 32 -6.67 13.40 10.18
CA HIS A 32 -7.20 14.76 10.34
C HIS A 32 -8.22 15.12 9.26
N ILE A 33 -7.96 14.75 8.00
CA ILE A 33 -8.90 14.96 6.89
C ILE A 33 -10.20 14.18 7.16
N ALA A 34 -10.08 12.90 7.50
CA ALA A 34 -11.23 12.05 7.78
C ALA A 34 -12.04 12.54 9.00
N ALA A 35 -11.37 12.96 10.08
CA ALA A 35 -12.04 13.38 11.31
C ALA A 35 -12.68 14.78 11.22
N GLU A 36 -12.09 15.72 10.45
CA GLU A 36 -12.52 17.12 10.47
C GLU A 36 -13.22 17.60 9.20
N LEU A 37 -12.92 17.00 8.05
CA LEU A 37 -13.43 17.46 6.76
C LEU A 37 -14.52 16.55 6.19
N ALA A 38 -14.42 15.23 6.41
CA ALA A 38 -15.46 14.30 5.96
C ALA A 38 -16.83 14.58 6.61
N PRO A 39 -16.94 14.86 7.94
CA PRO A 39 -18.24 15.21 8.56
C PRO A 39 -18.85 16.51 8.04
N LEU A 40 -18.05 17.37 7.39
CA LEU A 40 -18.51 18.61 6.76
C LEU A 40 -18.96 18.39 5.31
N GLY A 41 -18.92 17.16 4.80
CA GLY A 41 -19.25 16.83 3.40
C GLY A 41 -18.22 17.33 2.39
N LEU A 42 -17.00 17.65 2.83
CA LEU A 42 -15.94 18.17 1.96
C LEU A 42 -15.09 17.07 1.30
N VAL A 43 -15.31 15.82 1.69
CA VAL A 43 -14.59 14.63 1.19
C VAL A 43 -15.60 13.61 0.68
N PRO A 44 -16.27 13.86 -0.47
CA PRO A 44 -17.31 12.98 -0.99
C PRO A 44 -16.78 11.64 -1.52
N ASP A 45 -15.50 11.58 -1.90
CA ASP A 45 -14.86 10.40 -2.46
C ASP A 45 -13.33 10.43 -2.26
N GLY A 46 -12.66 9.33 -2.63
CA GLY A 46 -11.21 9.20 -2.55
C GLY A 46 -10.43 10.18 -3.42
N ARG A 47 -11.00 10.69 -4.52
CA ARG A 47 -10.33 11.71 -5.36
C ARG A 47 -10.27 13.05 -4.64
N ALA A 48 -11.38 13.44 -3.98
CA ALA A 48 -11.41 14.62 -3.14
C ALA A 48 -10.45 14.49 -1.95
N PHE A 49 -10.39 13.31 -1.32
CA PHE A 49 -9.44 13.02 -0.26
C PHE A 49 -7.99 13.19 -0.73
N GLU A 50 -7.61 12.56 -1.84
CA GLU A 50 -6.27 12.65 -2.42
C GLU A 50 -5.90 14.09 -2.76
N GLN A 51 -6.80 14.82 -3.43
CA GLN A 51 -6.56 16.22 -3.78
C GLN A 51 -6.33 17.10 -2.54
N ILE A 52 -7.19 16.96 -1.52
CA ILE A 52 -7.05 17.69 -0.25
C ILE A 52 -5.73 17.33 0.45
N PHE A 53 -5.36 16.04 0.44
CA PHE A 53 -4.12 15.57 1.05
C PHE A 53 -2.91 16.20 0.38
N VAL A 54 -2.83 16.13 -0.95
CA VAL A 54 -1.73 16.70 -1.74
C VAL A 54 -1.66 18.21 -1.56
N ASP A 55 -2.79 18.91 -1.66
CA ASP A 55 -2.84 20.36 -1.48
C ASP A 55 -2.41 20.79 -0.08
N ALA A 56 -2.80 20.03 0.96
CA ALA A 56 -2.37 20.29 2.32
C ALA A 56 -0.87 20.07 2.51
N VAL A 57 -0.28 19.04 1.90
CA VAL A 57 1.19 18.88 1.93
C VAL A 57 1.87 20.04 1.22
N LEU A 58 1.46 20.37 0.00
CA LEU A 58 2.06 21.43 -0.80
C LEU A 58 1.87 22.84 -0.21
N ALA A 59 0.84 23.06 0.61
CA ALA A 59 0.65 24.31 1.32
C ALA A 59 1.62 24.51 2.51
N ALA A 60 2.34 23.46 2.95
CA ALA A 60 3.23 23.54 4.10
C ALA A 60 4.57 24.25 3.82
N ASP A 61 5.03 24.29 2.57
CA ASP A 61 6.21 25.06 2.13
C ASP A 61 6.05 25.49 0.66
N PRO A 62 6.45 26.71 0.26
CA PRO A 62 6.39 27.15 -1.14
C PRO A 62 7.20 26.30 -2.13
N ASP A 63 8.21 25.56 -1.64
CA ASP A 63 8.94 24.59 -2.45
C ASP A 63 8.34 23.18 -2.26
N PRO A 64 7.75 22.58 -3.32
CA PRO A 64 7.16 21.25 -3.24
C PRO A 64 8.10 20.17 -2.72
N VAL A 65 9.40 20.25 -3.04
CA VAL A 65 10.38 19.25 -2.60
C VAL A 65 10.60 19.34 -1.10
N ARG A 66 10.67 20.56 -0.54
CA ARG A 66 10.77 20.75 0.91
C ARG A 66 9.48 20.39 1.65
N ALA A 67 8.33 20.70 1.06
CA ALA A 67 7.03 20.34 1.61
C ALA A 67 6.89 18.81 1.77
N TRP A 68 7.14 18.06 0.70
CA TRP A 68 7.16 16.60 0.75
C TRP A 68 8.31 16.09 1.63
N GLY A 69 9.52 16.65 1.52
CA GLY A 69 10.65 16.26 2.38
C GLY A 69 10.30 16.33 3.87
N ALA A 70 9.65 17.40 4.33
CA ALA A 70 9.18 17.52 5.70
C ALA A 70 8.11 16.47 6.06
N PHE A 71 7.16 16.23 5.15
CA PHE A 71 6.14 15.19 5.32
C PHE A 71 6.76 13.79 5.52
N TYR A 72 7.73 13.41 4.69
CA TYR A 72 8.43 12.12 4.83
C TYR A 72 9.31 12.08 6.07
N ALA A 73 10.05 13.16 6.38
CA ALA A 73 10.91 13.25 7.56
C ALA A 73 10.12 13.11 8.87
N ASN A 74 8.87 13.55 8.90
CA ASN A 74 7.99 13.37 10.06
C ASN A 74 7.26 12.01 10.10
N THR A 75 7.22 11.28 8.98
CA THR A 75 6.47 10.03 8.85
C THR A 75 7.37 8.80 8.95
N LEU A 76 8.43 8.72 8.14
CA LEU A 76 9.30 7.54 8.03
C LEU A 76 9.91 7.09 9.37
N PRO A 77 10.48 7.97 10.22
CA PRO A 77 11.05 7.54 11.49
C PRO A 77 10.04 6.84 12.42
N ARG A 78 8.76 7.23 12.33
CA ARG A 78 7.67 6.62 13.11
C ARG A 78 7.26 5.27 12.52
N LEU A 79 7.22 5.15 11.19
CA LEU A 79 6.97 3.87 10.52
C LEU A 79 8.07 2.83 10.77
N ARG A 80 9.32 3.26 10.94
CA ARG A 80 10.46 2.37 11.26
C ARG A 80 10.33 1.69 12.63
N ARG A 81 9.51 2.23 13.54
CA ARG A 81 9.38 1.76 14.93
C ARG A 81 7.92 1.45 15.24
N PRO A 82 7.41 0.28 14.83
CA PRO A 82 6.02 -0.11 15.06
C PRO A 82 5.70 -0.13 16.55
N ASP A 83 4.73 0.68 16.94
CA ASP A 83 4.19 0.70 18.30
C ASP A 83 2.94 -0.19 18.36
N ARG A 84 2.95 -1.19 19.25
CA ARG A 84 1.84 -2.11 19.46
C ARG A 84 0.64 -1.44 20.15
N GLY A 85 0.87 -0.41 20.96
CA GLY A 85 -0.19 0.35 21.64
C GLY A 85 -0.59 1.63 20.92
N GLY A 86 0.17 2.03 19.89
CA GLY A 86 -0.05 3.27 19.17
C GLY A 86 -1.36 3.25 18.37
N THR A 87 -2.08 4.35 18.45
CA THR A 87 -3.29 4.62 17.66
C THR A 87 -2.97 5.58 16.51
N GLY A 88 -3.91 5.72 15.55
CA GLY A 88 -3.75 6.58 14.37
C GLY A 88 -3.12 5.89 13.17
N SER A 89 -3.18 6.55 12.01
CA SER A 89 -2.78 5.97 10.73
C SER A 89 -1.31 5.55 10.72
N ILE A 90 -0.39 6.37 11.24
CA ILE A 90 1.04 6.02 11.18
C ILE A 90 1.34 4.80 12.05
N ALA A 91 0.77 4.71 13.25
CA ALA A 91 1.01 3.56 14.13
C ALA A 91 0.45 2.27 13.51
N THR A 92 -0.77 2.33 12.97
CA THR A 92 -1.41 1.20 12.28
C THR A 92 -0.62 0.78 11.04
N PHE A 93 -0.24 1.70 10.16
CA PHE A 93 0.56 1.37 8.98
C PHE A 93 1.97 0.89 9.34
N ALA A 94 2.58 1.36 10.43
CA ALA A 94 3.85 0.82 10.91
C ALA A 94 3.73 -0.68 11.24
N ARG A 95 2.63 -1.11 11.87
CA ARG A 95 2.36 -2.53 12.17
C ARG A 95 2.07 -3.32 10.90
N ILE A 96 1.24 -2.80 10.00
CA ILE A 96 0.94 -3.39 8.70
C ILE A 96 2.23 -3.62 7.90
N TYR A 97 3.09 -2.61 7.79
CA TYR A 97 4.35 -2.71 7.05
C TYR A 97 5.35 -3.67 7.71
N ALA A 98 5.42 -3.69 9.04
CA ALA A 98 6.24 -4.65 9.76
C ALA A 98 5.76 -6.09 9.53
N HIS A 99 4.44 -6.30 9.51
CA HIS A 99 3.84 -7.59 9.22
C HIS A 99 4.08 -8.01 7.77
N ALA A 100 3.83 -7.13 6.79
CA ALA A 100 4.14 -7.35 5.37
C ALA A 100 5.61 -7.77 5.17
N ARG A 101 6.54 -7.06 5.82
CA ARG A 101 7.98 -7.39 5.78
C ARG A 101 8.26 -8.81 6.29
N SER A 102 7.61 -9.23 7.36
CA SER A 102 7.79 -10.58 7.94
C SER A 102 7.33 -11.70 7.00
N LEU A 103 6.44 -11.39 6.05
CA LEU A 103 5.89 -12.35 5.10
C LEU A 103 6.70 -12.46 3.81
N ILE A 104 7.72 -11.63 3.62
CA ILE A 104 8.52 -11.62 2.40
C ILE A 104 9.30 -12.94 2.25
N ARG A 105 9.33 -13.46 1.02
CA ARG A 105 10.21 -14.55 0.60
C ARG A 105 11.09 -14.10 -0.56
N GLY A 106 12.34 -14.55 -0.57
CA GLY A 106 13.32 -14.22 -1.61
C GLY A 106 13.86 -12.79 -1.50
N THR A 107 14.35 -12.23 -2.61
CA THR A 107 15.12 -10.98 -2.61
C THR A 107 14.64 -9.93 -3.61
N VAL A 108 13.82 -10.30 -4.60
CA VAL A 108 13.24 -9.37 -5.56
C VAL A 108 11.76 -9.15 -5.22
N ILE A 109 11.39 -7.94 -4.81
CA ILE A 109 10.08 -7.63 -4.26
C ILE A 109 9.40 -6.59 -5.15
N ALA A 110 8.13 -6.82 -5.49
CA ALA A 110 7.27 -5.81 -6.07
C ALA A 110 6.18 -5.42 -5.07
N ASP A 111 6.02 -4.14 -4.81
CA ASP A 111 4.89 -3.57 -4.06
C ASP A 111 3.97 -2.85 -5.03
N VAL A 112 2.78 -3.39 -5.24
CA VAL A 112 1.79 -2.88 -6.19
C VAL A 112 0.78 -2.02 -5.45
N GLY A 113 0.49 -0.83 -5.95
CA GLY A 113 -0.31 0.19 -5.26
C GLY A 113 0.49 0.90 -4.17
N CYS A 114 1.76 1.25 -4.43
CA CYS A 114 2.66 1.70 -3.38
C CYS A 114 2.37 3.12 -2.84
N CYS A 115 1.50 3.90 -3.49
CA CYS A 115 1.14 5.27 -3.09
C CYS A 115 2.39 6.14 -2.84
N PHE A 116 2.58 6.64 -1.62
CA PHE A 116 3.76 7.43 -1.21
C PHE A 116 5.05 6.61 -1.06
N GLY A 117 5.06 5.33 -1.41
CA GLY A 117 6.27 4.52 -1.49
C GLY A 117 6.91 4.19 -0.13
N PHE A 118 6.21 4.38 0.98
CA PHE A 118 6.76 4.12 2.32
C PHE A 118 7.22 2.68 2.50
N LEU A 119 6.41 1.69 2.13
CA LEU A 119 6.77 0.29 2.28
C LEU A 119 8.02 -0.07 1.44
N PRO A 120 8.12 0.30 0.14
CA PRO A 120 9.33 0.09 -0.64
C PRO A 120 10.59 0.74 -0.06
N LEU A 121 10.47 1.99 0.42
CA LEU A 121 11.58 2.70 1.06
C LEU A 121 12.06 1.95 2.32
N LEU A 122 11.13 1.58 3.20
CA LEU A 122 11.43 0.84 4.43
C LEU A 122 12.05 -0.54 4.14
N LEU A 123 11.54 -1.26 3.14
CA LEU A 123 12.11 -2.56 2.75
C LEU A 123 13.54 -2.42 2.21
N ALA A 124 13.79 -1.41 1.37
CA ALA A 124 15.11 -1.17 0.79
C ALA A 124 16.17 -0.78 1.85
N GLU A 125 15.76 -0.25 2.99
CA GLU A 125 16.63 0.04 4.15
C GLU A 125 17.00 -1.22 4.94
N THR A 126 16.13 -2.25 4.97
CA THR A 126 16.27 -3.37 5.92
C THR A 126 17.32 -4.40 5.56
N ASP A 127 17.56 -4.64 4.27
CA ASP A 127 18.57 -5.59 3.81
C ASP A 127 19.16 -5.12 2.46
N PRO A 128 20.50 -4.95 2.37
CA PRO A 128 21.19 -4.56 1.14
C PRO A 128 20.96 -5.52 -0.03
N ARG A 129 20.51 -6.74 0.19
CA ARG A 129 20.24 -7.73 -0.86
C ARG A 129 18.86 -7.57 -1.49
N LEU A 130 17.93 -6.88 -0.82
CA LEU A 130 16.60 -6.68 -1.37
C LEU A 130 16.64 -5.71 -2.57
N ARG A 131 16.03 -6.15 -3.67
CA ARG A 131 15.72 -5.34 -4.84
C ARG A 131 14.23 -5.05 -4.79
N VAL A 132 13.86 -3.84 -4.42
CA VAL A 132 12.47 -3.46 -4.17
C VAL A 132 11.98 -2.52 -5.26
N ILE A 133 10.83 -2.87 -5.84
CA ILE A 133 10.17 -2.09 -6.89
C ILE A 133 8.78 -1.72 -6.36
N GLY A 134 8.49 -0.44 -6.17
CA GLY A 134 7.14 0.06 -5.95
C GLY A 134 6.48 0.41 -7.28
N THR A 135 5.20 0.09 -7.43
CA THR A 135 4.41 0.54 -8.57
C THR A 135 3.10 1.12 -8.13
N ASP A 136 2.63 2.14 -8.83
CA ASP A 136 1.32 2.75 -8.60
C ASP A 136 0.62 3.04 -9.93
N LEU A 137 -0.71 3.03 -9.96
CA LEU A 137 -1.48 3.37 -11.15
C LEU A 137 -1.23 4.82 -11.57
N LEU A 138 -1.01 5.71 -10.59
CA LEU A 138 -0.84 7.14 -10.81
C LEU A 138 0.63 7.48 -11.10
N PRO A 139 0.96 8.00 -12.30
CA PRO A 139 2.33 8.39 -12.62
C PRO A 139 2.90 9.46 -11.68
N ALA A 140 2.04 10.34 -11.15
CA ALA A 140 2.44 11.39 -10.22
C ALA A 140 2.93 10.81 -8.87
N ALA A 141 2.26 9.77 -8.35
CA ALA A 141 2.67 9.09 -7.11
C ALA A 141 4.04 8.40 -7.29
N ALA A 142 4.21 7.65 -8.38
CA ALA A 142 5.49 7.00 -8.69
C ALA A 142 6.63 8.02 -8.90
N ALA A 143 6.36 9.16 -9.54
CA ALA A 143 7.33 10.22 -9.74
C ALA A 143 7.71 10.91 -8.42
N LEU A 144 6.74 11.17 -7.54
CA LEU A 144 6.99 11.71 -6.20
C LEU A 144 7.87 10.75 -5.38
N ALA A 145 7.48 9.48 -5.29
CA ALA A 145 8.25 8.45 -4.58
C ALA A 145 9.68 8.31 -5.13
N SER A 146 9.85 8.39 -6.46
CA SER A 146 11.18 8.40 -7.09
C SER A 146 12.05 9.58 -6.65
N ARG A 147 11.49 10.79 -6.58
CA ARG A 147 12.22 11.99 -6.15
C ARG A 147 12.64 11.89 -4.69
N ILE A 148 11.75 11.42 -3.82
CA ILE A 148 12.06 11.21 -2.40
C ILE A 148 13.09 10.11 -2.23
N CYS A 149 12.96 9.01 -2.97
CA CYS A 149 13.94 7.93 -2.99
C CYS A 149 15.35 8.43 -3.32
N LEU A 150 15.48 9.31 -4.31
CA LEU A 150 16.74 9.94 -4.67
C LEU A 150 17.28 10.84 -3.55
N ALA A 151 16.42 11.67 -2.95
CA ALA A 151 16.80 12.56 -1.85
C ALA A 151 17.25 11.81 -0.59
N GLU A 152 16.63 10.67 -0.28
CA GLU A 152 16.98 9.80 0.85
C GLU A 152 18.16 8.86 0.54
N GLY A 153 18.67 8.84 -0.70
CA GLY A 153 19.72 7.90 -1.12
C GLY A 153 19.29 6.42 -1.07
N SER A 154 17.98 6.15 -1.17
CA SER A 154 17.42 4.80 -1.13
C SER A 154 17.63 4.07 -2.46
N ARG A 155 17.64 2.73 -2.39
CA ARG A 155 17.84 1.82 -3.53
C ARG A 155 16.53 1.27 -4.10
N ALA A 156 15.40 1.68 -3.53
CA ALA A 156 14.09 1.35 -4.08
C ALA A 156 13.94 1.94 -5.50
N ARG A 157 13.09 1.32 -6.31
CA ARG A 157 12.75 1.83 -7.64
C ARG A 157 11.25 1.99 -7.73
N PHE A 158 10.79 3.00 -8.45
CA PHE A 158 9.36 3.28 -8.60
C PHE A 158 9.00 3.42 -10.07
N ALA A 159 7.81 2.94 -10.44
CA ALA A 159 7.28 3.06 -11.80
C ALA A 159 5.75 3.15 -11.77
N ALA A 160 5.17 3.79 -12.79
CA ALA A 160 3.73 3.72 -12.99
C ALA A 160 3.37 2.34 -13.56
N ALA A 161 2.37 1.67 -13.00
CA ALA A 161 1.83 0.42 -13.54
C ALA A 161 0.38 0.21 -13.11
N ASP A 162 -0.42 -0.34 -14.03
CA ASP A 162 -1.75 -0.85 -13.70
C ASP A 162 -1.63 -2.29 -13.16
N VAL A 163 -2.23 -2.56 -12.00
CA VAL A 163 -2.30 -3.90 -11.41
C VAL A 163 -2.98 -4.92 -12.32
N LEU A 164 -3.88 -4.48 -13.20
CA LEU A 164 -4.56 -5.31 -14.19
C LEU A 164 -3.69 -5.64 -15.41
N ALA A 165 -2.56 -4.93 -15.58
CA ALA A 165 -1.64 -5.10 -16.71
C ALA A 165 -0.18 -4.83 -16.29
N LEU A 166 0.31 -5.58 -15.29
CA LEU A 166 1.64 -5.36 -14.73
C LEU A 166 2.77 -5.57 -15.76
N PRO A 167 3.71 -4.62 -15.92
CA PRO A 167 4.79 -4.65 -16.91
C PRO A 167 5.98 -5.53 -16.47
N PHE A 168 5.68 -6.65 -15.82
CA PHE A 168 6.67 -7.63 -15.40
C PHE A 168 6.49 -8.92 -16.19
N ALA A 169 7.60 -9.60 -16.48
CA ALA A 169 7.56 -10.95 -17.02
C ALA A 169 6.98 -11.94 -15.99
N ASP A 170 6.58 -13.13 -16.46
CA ASP A 170 6.12 -14.20 -15.59
C ASP A 170 7.21 -14.60 -14.59
N GLN A 171 6.83 -14.74 -13.32
CA GLN A 171 7.75 -15.11 -12.23
C GLN A 171 8.97 -14.18 -12.10
N ALA A 172 8.86 -12.92 -12.51
CA ALA A 172 9.97 -11.96 -12.51
C ALA A 172 10.44 -11.54 -11.11
N VAL A 173 9.57 -11.62 -10.09
CA VAL A 173 9.88 -11.21 -8.71
C VAL A 173 9.59 -12.34 -7.74
N ASP A 174 10.29 -12.40 -6.62
CA ASP A 174 10.08 -13.43 -5.60
C ASP A 174 8.74 -13.28 -4.88
N THR A 175 8.48 -12.08 -4.35
CA THR A 175 7.25 -11.75 -3.63
C THR A 175 6.60 -10.54 -4.25
N VAL A 176 5.29 -10.64 -4.50
CA VAL A 176 4.44 -9.50 -4.83
C VAL A 176 3.62 -9.13 -3.61
N LEU A 177 3.66 -7.86 -3.21
CA LEU A 177 2.83 -7.26 -2.17
C LEU A 177 1.73 -6.43 -2.85
N ALA A 178 0.50 -6.53 -2.37
CA ALA A 178 -0.62 -5.67 -2.73
C ALA A 178 -1.33 -5.31 -1.42
N VAL A 179 -0.76 -4.32 -0.72
CA VAL A 179 -1.20 -3.89 0.61
C VAL A 179 -2.09 -2.68 0.45
N HIS A 180 -3.37 -2.82 0.81
CA HIS A 180 -4.41 -1.82 0.63
C HIS A 180 -4.61 -1.39 -0.83
N VAL A 181 -5.07 -2.32 -1.66
CA VAL A 181 -5.23 -2.14 -3.12
C VAL A 181 -6.58 -2.64 -3.61
N LEU A 182 -6.96 -3.86 -3.22
CA LEU A 182 -8.13 -4.52 -3.81
C LEU A 182 -9.43 -3.78 -3.47
N GLU A 183 -9.51 -3.13 -2.31
CA GLU A 183 -10.65 -2.32 -1.87
C GLU A 183 -10.95 -1.13 -2.80
N HIS A 184 -9.97 -0.68 -3.58
CA HIS A 184 -10.11 0.38 -4.57
C HIS A 184 -10.52 -0.12 -5.96
N LEU A 185 -10.49 -1.43 -6.18
CA LEU A 185 -10.89 -2.03 -7.45
C LEU A 185 -12.38 -2.38 -7.41
N PRO A 186 -13.11 -2.29 -8.54
CA PRO A 186 -14.42 -2.92 -8.65
C PRO A 186 -14.31 -4.43 -8.38
N ALA A 187 -15.29 -5.03 -7.71
CA ALA A 187 -15.26 -6.46 -7.36
C ALA A 187 -15.00 -7.39 -8.56
N ALA A 188 -15.52 -7.04 -9.74
CA ALA A 188 -15.30 -7.78 -10.99
C ALA A 188 -13.83 -7.79 -11.47
N ALA A 189 -13.02 -6.82 -11.04
CA ALA A 189 -11.61 -6.70 -11.40
C ALA A 189 -10.67 -7.47 -10.46
N SER A 190 -11.11 -7.83 -9.25
CA SER A 190 -10.29 -8.54 -8.25
C SER A 190 -9.67 -9.83 -8.80
N ALA A 191 -10.44 -10.64 -9.53
CA ALA A 191 -9.95 -11.89 -10.11
C ALA A 191 -8.82 -11.66 -11.14
N ALA A 192 -8.97 -10.63 -11.98
CA ALA A 192 -7.96 -10.26 -12.98
C ALA A 192 -6.70 -9.70 -12.32
N ALA A 193 -6.84 -8.84 -11.30
CA ALA A 193 -5.73 -8.36 -10.49
C ALA A 193 -4.97 -9.53 -9.86
N LEU A 194 -5.66 -10.45 -9.16
CA LEU A 194 -5.03 -11.63 -8.57
C LEU A 194 -4.32 -12.51 -9.61
N ALA A 195 -4.85 -12.61 -10.83
CA ALA A 195 -4.19 -13.34 -11.92
C ALA A 195 -2.85 -12.69 -12.29
N GLN A 196 -2.80 -11.36 -12.40
CA GLN A 196 -1.54 -10.64 -12.66
C GLN A 196 -0.54 -10.78 -11.51
N LEU A 197 -0.97 -10.60 -10.26
CA LEU A 197 -0.10 -10.74 -9.09
C LEU A 197 0.53 -12.15 -9.04
N ARG A 198 -0.28 -13.20 -9.26
CA ARG A 198 0.19 -14.59 -9.31
C ARG A 198 1.13 -14.84 -10.51
N ARG A 199 0.80 -14.30 -11.69
CA ARG A 199 1.63 -14.44 -12.89
C ARG A 199 3.05 -13.92 -12.64
N VAL A 200 3.15 -12.74 -12.04
CA VAL A 200 4.41 -12.04 -11.76
C VAL A 200 5.20 -12.66 -10.58
N ALA A 201 4.51 -13.18 -9.57
CA ALA A 201 5.14 -13.76 -8.38
C ALA A 201 5.74 -15.15 -8.63
N ARG A 202 7.05 -15.30 -8.39
CA ARG A 202 7.77 -16.57 -8.42
C ARG A 202 7.50 -17.43 -7.20
N LEU A 203 7.45 -16.84 -6.00
CA LEU A 203 7.32 -17.60 -4.74
C LEU A 203 6.00 -17.29 -4.03
N ARG A 204 5.65 -16.02 -3.88
CA ARG A 204 4.57 -15.60 -2.97
C ARG A 204 3.83 -14.36 -3.46
N VAL A 205 2.52 -14.33 -3.24
CA VAL A 205 1.71 -13.10 -3.25
C VAL A 205 1.24 -12.84 -1.83
N VAL A 206 1.29 -11.59 -1.38
CA VAL A 206 0.74 -11.13 -0.10
C VAL A 206 -0.25 -10.00 -0.40
N ILE A 207 -1.48 -10.18 0.04
CA ILE A 207 -2.55 -9.19 -0.06
C ILE A 207 -2.95 -8.80 1.36
N ALA A 208 -3.12 -7.51 1.59
CA ALA A 208 -3.74 -6.98 2.80
C ALA A 208 -4.87 -6.02 2.40
N VAL A 209 -6.00 -6.11 3.09
CA VAL A 209 -7.17 -5.26 2.89
C VAL A 209 -7.74 -4.87 4.26
N PRO A 210 -8.45 -3.75 4.37
CA PRO A 210 -9.21 -3.45 5.57
C PRO A 210 -10.35 -4.46 5.76
N LEU A 211 -10.71 -4.71 7.01
CA LEU A 211 -11.91 -5.47 7.37
C LEU A 211 -12.96 -4.48 7.86
N GLU A 212 -13.91 -4.18 7.00
CA GLU A 212 -14.95 -3.18 7.19
C GLU A 212 -16.31 -3.78 6.77
N GLU A 213 -17.40 -3.32 7.38
CA GLU A 213 -18.74 -3.84 7.08
C GLU A 213 -19.27 -3.33 5.74
N LEU A 214 -18.97 -2.07 5.42
CA LEU A 214 -19.31 -1.38 4.19
C LEU A 214 -18.07 -0.65 3.68
N PRO A 215 -17.90 -0.50 2.36
CA PRO A 215 -16.80 0.27 1.81
C PRO A 215 -16.86 1.73 2.28
N ASP A 216 -15.74 2.27 2.75
CA ASP A 216 -15.60 3.69 3.10
C ASP A 216 -15.24 4.55 1.87
N PRO A 217 -16.19 5.34 1.32
CA PRO A 217 -15.94 6.18 0.15
C PRO A 217 -14.95 7.32 0.45
N THR A 218 -14.75 7.70 1.72
CA THR A 218 -13.79 8.74 2.13
C THR A 218 -12.37 8.38 1.69
N PHE A 219 -12.01 7.10 1.81
CA PHE A 219 -10.72 6.57 1.36
C PHE A 219 -10.79 6.02 -0.06
N GLY A 220 -11.92 6.15 -0.75
CA GLY A 220 -12.13 5.63 -2.10
C GLY A 220 -12.27 4.11 -2.15
N HIS A 221 -12.73 3.48 -1.06
CA HIS A 221 -13.07 2.06 -1.09
C HIS A 221 -14.38 1.89 -1.87
N VAL A 222 -14.42 0.90 -2.75
CA VAL A 222 -15.59 0.57 -3.58
C VAL A 222 -16.07 -0.86 -3.36
N GLN A 223 -15.34 -1.64 -2.55
CA GLN A 223 -15.75 -2.94 -2.04
C GLN A 223 -15.17 -3.17 -0.65
N ALA A 224 -15.86 -3.96 0.17
CA ALA A 224 -15.43 -4.38 1.51
C ALA A 224 -15.11 -5.87 1.53
N PHE A 225 -14.21 -6.28 2.44
CA PHE A 225 -13.74 -7.66 2.54
C PHE A 225 -13.99 -8.29 3.90
N SER A 226 -14.20 -9.60 3.88
CA SER A 226 -14.19 -10.47 5.06
C SER A 226 -13.14 -11.56 4.89
N LEU A 227 -12.70 -12.18 5.99
CA LEU A 227 -11.76 -13.31 5.92
C LEU A 227 -12.27 -14.47 5.05
N PRO A 228 -13.57 -14.88 5.11
CA PRO A 228 -14.10 -15.87 4.19
C PRO A 228 -14.03 -15.44 2.72
N ALA A 229 -14.31 -14.17 2.40
CA ALA A 229 -14.21 -13.65 1.04
C ALA A 229 -12.76 -13.69 0.52
N LEU A 230 -11.78 -13.33 1.38
CA LEU A 230 -10.36 -13.46 1.06
C LEU A 230 -9.95 -14.93 0.83
N ALA A 231 -10.45 -15.85 1.66
CA ALA A 231 -10.17 -17.28 1.48
C ALA A 231 -10.69 -17.80 0.14
N ALA A 232 -11.90 -17.39 -0.26
CA ALA A 232 -12.48 -17.74 -1.56
C ALA A 232 -11.67 -17.17 -2.73
N LEU A 233 -11.20 -15.92 -2.64
CA LEU A 233 -10.33 -15.32 -3.66
C LEU A 233 -8.98 -16.04 -3.81
N GLY A 234 -8.51 -16.68 -2.73
CA GLY A 234 -7.24 -17.39 -2.72
C GLY A 234 -7.27 -18.78 -3.34
N ASP A 235 -8.45 -19.32 -3.68
CA ASP A 235 -8.56 -20.64 -4.30
C ASP A 235 -8.11 -20.58 -5.77
N ALA A 236 -6.93 -21.15 -6.02
CA ALA A 236 -6.29 -21.11 -7.31
C ALA A 236 -5.37 -22.31 -7.56
N PRO A 237 -5.41 -22.93 -8.75
CA PRO A 237 -4.49 -23.99 -9.12
C PRO A 237 -3.02 -23.57 -8.96
N GLY A 238 -2.21 -24.45 -8.36
CA GLY A 238 -0.78 -24.19 -8.16
C GLY A 238 -0.43 -23.27 -6.97
N TRP A 239 -1.42 -22.80 -6.21
CA TRP A 239 -1.21 -21.95 -5.04
C TRP A 239 -1.75 -22.60 -3.76
N ALA A 240 -1.13 -22.29 -2.63
CA ALA A 240 -1.56 -22.67 -1.30
C ALA A 240 -1.96 -21.40 -0.53
N PRO A 241 -3.26 -21.16 -0.31
CA PRO A 241 -3.72 -19.97 0.39
C PRO A 241 -3.57 -20.11 1.91
N THR A 242 -3.31 -19.00 2.57
CA THR A 242 -3.43 -18.85 4.03
C THR A 242 -4.05 -17.49 4.33
N VAL A 243 -5.01 -17.45 5.24
CA VAL A 243 -5.74 -16.23 5.59
C VAL A 243 -5.75 -16.03 7.10
N HIS A 244 -5.54 -14.80 7.54
CA HIS A 244 -5.62 -14.41 8.96
C HIS A 244 -5.89 -12.92 9.11
N ALA A 245 -6.25 -12.49 10.32
CA ALA A 245 -6.42 -11.08 10.67
C ALA A 245 -5.19 -10.53 11.41
N ALA A 246 -4.78 -9.30 11.09
CA ALA A 246 -3.76 -8.51 11.77
C ALA A 246 -3.82 -7.05 11.29
N ASP A 247 -4.41 -6.11 12.05
CA ASP A 247 -4.64 -4.72 11.59
C ASP A 247 -5.31 -4.68 10.18
N GLY A 248 -6.23 -5.61 9.92
CA GLY A 248 -6.81 -5.87 8.59
C GLY A 248 -6.88 -7.37 8.29
N GLY A 249 -7.32 -7.71 7.07
CA GLY A 249 -7.42 -9.08 6.55
C GLY A 249 -6.26 -9.37 5.60
N TRP A 250 -5.62 -10.52 5.79
CA TRP A 250 -4.44 -10.91 5.02
C TRP A 250 -4.71 -12.20 4.25
N LEU A 251 -4.31 -12.21 2.98
CA LEU A 251 -4.26 -13.40 2.14
C LEU A 251 -2.83 -13.59 1.64
N MET A 252 -2.22 -14.71 2.00
CA MET A 252 -0.96 -15.15 1.41
C MET A 252 -1.22 -16.29 0.44
N LEU A 253 -0.64 -16.20 -0.74
CA LEU A 253 -0.63 -17.27 -1.73
C LEU A 253 0.81 -17.74 -1.89
N ASP A 254 1.10 -18.97 -1.47
CA ASP A 254 2.38 -19.60 -1.71
C ASP A 254 2.34 -20.48 -2.95
N ARG A 255 3.30 -20.31 -3.87
CA ARG A 255 3.39 -21.16 -5.05
C ARG A 255 3.75 -22.59 -4.62
N ARG A 256 2.93 -23.57 -4.98
CA ARG A 256 3.22 -24.98 -4.74
C ARG A 256 4.46 -25.37 -5.54
N ARG A 257 5.42 -26.03 -4.90
CA ARG A 257 6.53 -26.64 -5.63
C ARG A 257 5.95 -27.69 -6.56
N ALA A 258 6.35 -27.68 -7.83
CA ALA A 258 6.07 -28.80 -8.72
C ALA A 258 6.59 -30.07 -8.03
N GLY A 259 5.71 -31.05 -7.82
CA GLY A 259 6.11 -32.33 -7.25
C GLY A 259 7.25 -32.89 -8.10
N ARG A 260 8.36 -33.30 -7.47
CA ARG A 260 9.33 -34.16 -8.13
C ARG A 260 8.53 -35.35 -8.69
N PRO A 261 8.62 -35.68 -9.98
CA PRO A 261 7.97 -36.89 -10.48
C PRO A 261 8.47 -38.05 -9.61
N ALA A 262 7.52 -38.86 -9.10
CA ALA A 262 7.85 -40.07 -8.39
C ALA A 262 8.81 -40.86 -9.29
N ARG A 263 10.01 -41.18 -8.78
CA ARG A 263 10.88 -42.14 -9.45
C ARG A 263 10.05 -43.41 -9.60
N SER A 264 9.63 -43.73 -10.83
CA SER A 264 9.02 -45.02 -11.13
C SER A 264 10.02 -46.07 -10.67
N GLY A 265 9.66 -46.77 -9.59
CA GLY A 265 10.42 -47.90 -9.11
C GLY A 265 10.54 -48.89 -10.25
N ARG A 266 11.78 -49.19 -10.64
CA ARG A 266 12.07 -50.34 -11.51
C ARG A 266 11.39 -51.56 -10.90
N GLN A 267 10.48 -52.18 -11.64
CA GLN A 267 10.09 -53.55 -11.36
C GLN A 267 11.36 -54.41 -11.40
N PRO A 268 11.62 -55.27 -10.40
CA PRO A 268 12.66 -56.27 -10.54
C PRO A 268 12.21 -57.25 -11.64
N LEU A 269 13.07 -57.43 -12.64
CA LEU A 269 13.03 -58.60 -13.50
C LEU A 269 13.51 -59.79 -12.67
N SER A 270 12.59 -60.65 -12.24
CA SER A 270 12.70 -62.12 -12.14
C SER A 270 11.52 -62.66 -11.35
#